data_AF-A0A5K1EAV0-F1
#
_entry.id   AF-A0A5K1EAV0-F1
#
_cell.length_a   1.000
_cell.length_b   1.000
_cell.length_c   1.000
_cell.angle_alpha   90.00
_cell.angle_beta   90.00
_cell.angle_gamma   90.00
#
_symmetry.space_group_name_H-M   'P 1'
#
loop_
_entity.id
_entity.type
_entity.pdbx_description
1 polymer ?
#
loop_
_entity_poly.entity_id
_entity_poly.type
_entity_poly.pdbx_seq_one_letter_code
_entity_poly.pdbx_strand_id
1 'polypeptide(L)' 'GRKALHQETMKLVTCIIFLCLLLSSGRLSNGGTTSKFVRKPAPSLDMPFDSDVFTAPDGYNAPQQ' A
#
# COMPACT_ATOMS: atom_id res chain seq x y z
N GLY A 1 -15.09 -52.14 -11.01
CA GLY A 1 -16.44 -51.93 -11.57
C GLY A 1 -16.60 -50.50 -12.04
N ARG A 2 -17.25 -50.25 -13.18
CA ARG A 2 -17.36 -48.92 -13.84
C ARG A 2 -17.82 -47.78 -12.92
N LYS A 3 -18.65 -48.08 -11.91
CA LYS A 3 -19.11 -47.10 -10.91
C LYS A 3 -18.01 -46.59 -9.97
N ALA A 4 -17.05 -47.44 -9.61
CA ALA A 4 -15.92 -47.05 -8.77
C ALA A 4 -14.95 -46.13 -9.53
N LEU A 5 -14.69 -46.44 -10.82
CA LEU A 5 -13.87 -45.58 -11.69
C LEU A 5 -14.52 -44.20 -11.88
N HIS A 6 -15.84 -44.16 -12.06
CA HIS A 6 -16.61 -42.91 -12.17
C HIS A 6 -16.54 -42.09 -10.88
N GLN A 7 -16.62 -42.75 -9.71
CA GLN A 7 -16.48 -42.07 -8.42
C GLN A 7 -15.10 -41.43 -8.23
N GLU A 8 -14.03 -42.15 -8.59
CA GLU A 8 -12.66 -41.64 -8.48
C GLU A 8 -12.39 -40.48 -9.44
N THR A 9 -12.93 -40.54 -10.66
CA THR A 9 -12.84 -39.44 -11.62
C THR A 9 -13.62 -38.20 -11.18
N MET A 10 -14.82 -38.36 -10.62
CA MET A 10 -15.60 -37.24 -10.09
C MET A 10 -14.92 -36.57 -8.89
N LYS A 11 -14.27 -37.34 -8.01
CA LYS A 11 -13.45 -36.79 -6.92
C LYS A 11 -12.29 -35.96 -7.45
N LEU A 12 -11.54 -36.48 -8.41
CA LEU A 12 -10.41 -35.77 -9.01
C LEU A 12 -10.84 -34.44 -9.65
N VAL A 13 -11.93 -34.46 -10.42
CA VAL A 13 -12.50 -33.25 -11.05
C VAL A 13 -12.90 -32.23 -10.00
N THR A 14 -13.54 -32.67 -8.91
CA THR A 14 -13.94 -31.78 -7.80
C THR A 14 -12.71 -31.15 -7.12
N CYS A 15 -11.65 -31.93 -6.87
CA CYS A 15 -10.40 -31.42 -6.30
C CYS A 15 -9.75 -30.36 -7.20
N ILE A 16 -9.72 -30.58 -8.51
CA ILE A 16 -9.15 -29.63 -9.47
C ILE A 16 -9.95 -28.33 -9.48
N ILE A 17 -11.29 -28.42 -9.54
CA ILE A 17 -12.17 -27.25 -9.50
C ILE A 17 -11.95 -26.45 -8.21
N PHE A 18 -11.88 -27.13 -7.07
CA PHE A 18 -11.65 -26.48 -5.77
C PHE A 18 -10.30 -25.77 -5.72
N LEU A 19 -9.24 -26.40 -6.22
CA LEU A 19 -7.90 -25.81 -6.32
C LEU A 19 -7.89 -24.58 -7.23
N CYS A 20 -8.54 -24.65 -8.40
CA CYS A 20 -8.66 -23.52 -9.33
C CYS A 20 -9.40 -22.34 -8.70
N LEU A 21 -10.47 -22.59 -7.94
CA LEU A 21 -11.23 -21.55 -7.23
C LEU A 21 -10.39 -20.88 -6.14
N LEU A 22 -9.63 -21.66 -5.36
CA LEU A 22 -8.71 -21.13 -4.36
C LEU A 22 -7.63 -20.23 -4.98
N LEU A 23 -6.99 -20.70 -6.06
CA LEU A 23 -5.98 -19.93 -6.78
C LEU A 23 -6.53 -18.65 -7.41
N SER A 24 -7.81 -18.67 -7.84
CA SER A 24 -8.48 -17.51 -8.46
C SER A 24 -8.99 -16.48 -7.43
N SER A 25 -9.15 -16.88 -6.17
CA SER A 25 -9.67 -16.01 -5.10
C SER A 25 -8.63 -15.01 -4.56
N GLY A 26 -7.35 -15.25 -4.82
CA GLY A 26 -6.27 -14.36 -4.41
C GLY A 26 -6.25 -13.09 -5.25
N ARG A 27 -6.50 -11.93 -4.64
CA ARG A 27 -6.12 -10.66 -5.27
C ARG A 27 -4.60 -10.52 -5.18
N LEU A 28 -3.92 -10.62 -6.32
CA LEU A 28 -2.50 -10.29 -6.44
C LEU A 28 -2.34 -8.79 -6.19
N SER A 29 -1.80 -8.42 -5.03
CA SER A 29 -1.41 -7.03 -4.76
C SER A 29 -0.11 -6.71 -5.47
N ASN A 30 -0.04 -5.58 -6.19
CA ASN A 30 1.21 -5.02 -6.68
C ASN A 30 2.00 -4.37 -5.53
N GLY A 31 2.57 -5.21 -4.66
CA GLY A 31 3.49 -4.77 -3.61
C GLY A 31 4.77 -4.16 -4.18
N GLY A 32 5.39 -3.24 -3.45
CA GLY A 32 6.68 -2.65 -3.84
C GLY A 32 6.61 -1.60 -4.98
N THR A 33 5.42 -1.29 -5.50
CA THR A 33 5.24 -0.19 -6.45
C THR A 33 4.89 1.08 -5.70
N THR A 34 5.80 2.05 -5.67
CA THR A 34 5.53 3.42 -5.22
C THR A 34 5.44 4.36 -6.42
N SER A 35 4.86 5.54 -6.22
CA SER A 35 4.76 6.55 -7.27
C SER A 35 6.16 6.96 -7.76
N LYS A 36 6.31 7.16 -9.08
CA LYS A 36 7.52 7.77 -9.69
C LYS A 36 7.66 9.26 -9.36
N PHE A 37 6.75 9.83 -8.58
CA PHE A 37 6.73 11.24 -8.26
C PHE A 37 7.97 11.64 -7.46
N VAL A 38 8.79 12.51 -8.07
CA VAL A 38 9.87 13.22 -7.38
C VAL A 38 9.39 14.64 -7.13
N ARG A 39 9.30 15.04 -5.86
CA ARG A 39 9.00 16.43 -5.49
C ARG A 39 10.09 17.32 -6.08
N LYS A 40 9.72 18.43 -6.71
CA LYS A 40 10.69 19.46 -7.12
C LYS A 40 11.51 19.85 -5.89
N PRO A 41 12.85 19.92 -5.99
CA PRO A 41 13.67 20.36 -4.87
C PRO A 41 13.19 21.76 -4.47
N ALA A 42 12.80 21.89 -3.20
CA ALA A 42 12.65 23.21 -2.61
C ALA A 42 14.05 23.87 -2.59
N PRO A 43 14.15 25.20 -2.70
CA PRO A 43 15.43 25.87 -2.54
C PRO A 43 16.08 25.41 -1.23
N SER A 44 17.32 24.93 -1.31
CA SER A 44 18.14 24.56 -0.14
C SER A 44 18.72 25.78 0.57
N LEU A 45 18.01 26.90 0.47
CA LEU A 45 18.34 28.14 1.16
C LEU A 45 17.66 28.08 2.52
N ASP A 46 18.43 28.40 3.56
CA ASP A 46 17.84 28.60 4.87
C ASP A 46 16.79 29.69 4.81
N MET A 47 15.73 29.50 5.61
CA MET A 47 14.68 30.50 5.68
C MET A 47 15.25 31.74 6.36
N PRO A 48 15.00 32.95 5.83
CA PRO A 48 15.56 34.15 6.42
C PRO A 48 14.87 34.47 7.74
N PHE A 49 15.59 35.07 8.70
CA PHE A 49 15.08 35.33 10.06
C PHE A 49 13.89 36.29 10.12
N ASP A 50 13.68 37.09 9.08
CA ASP A 50 12.53 37.99 8.94
C ASP A 50 11.32 37.31 8.29
N SER A 51 11.40 36.00 7.99
CA SER A 51 10.24 35.24 7.53
C SER A 51 9.15 35.14 8.59
N ASP A 52 7.92 35.04 8.11
CA ASP A 52 6.72 34.90 8.93
C ASP A 52 6.82 33.74 9.94
N VAL A 53 7.44 32.61 9.57
CA VAL A 53 7.61 31.46 10.47
C VAL A 53 8.50 31.72 11.69
N PHE A 54 9.35 32.74 11.66
CA PHE A 54 10.19 33.14 12.80
C PHE A 54 9.65 34.36 13.54
N THR A 55 8.46 34.83 13.17
CA THR A 55 7.83 35.96 13.85
C THR A 55 7.58 35.62 15.32
N ALA A 56 8.10 36.46 16.21
CA ALA A 56 7.88 36.31 17.65
C ALA A 56 6.39 36.48 17.98
N PRO A 57 5.87 35.75 18.99
CA PRO A 57 4.48 35.89 19.38
C PRO A 57 4.19 37.26 19.99
N ASP A 58 3.02 37.80 19.69
CA ASP A 58 2.55 39.07 20.26
C ASP A 58 2.32 38.95 21.77
N GLY A 59 2.66 40.01 22.50
CA GLY A 59 2.37 40.14 23.94
C GLY A 59 3.62 40.31 24.80
N TYR A 60 3.45 41.02 25.92
CA TYR A 60 4.55 41.21 26.86
C TYR A 60 4.92 39.88 27.52
N ASN A 61 6.21 39.50 27.41
CA ASN A 61 6.73 38.23 27.92
C ASN A 61 5.98 37.00 27.37
N ALA A 62 5.51 37.09 26.12
CA ALA A 62 4.91 35.95 25.43
C ALA A 62 5.94 34.80 25.34
N PRO A 63 5.53 33.56 25.66
CA PRO A 63 6.45 32.43 25.67
C PRO A 63 6.94 32.10 24.25
N GLN A 64 8.25 31.91 24.09
CA GLN A 64 8.90 31.46 22.85
C GLN A 64 10.03 30.46 23.19
N GLN A 65 10.32 29.54 22.25
CA GLN A 65 11.38 28.53 22.37
C GLN A 65 12.75 29.09 21.99
#